data_AF-A0A7J3FC04-F1
#
_entry.id   AF-A0A7J3FC04-F1
#
_cell.length_a   1.000
_cell.length_b   1.000
_cell.length_c   1.000
_cell.angle_alpha   90.00
_cell.angle_beta   90.00
_cell.angle_gamma   90.00
#
_symmetry.space_group_name_H-M   'P 1'
#
loop_
_entity.id
_entity.type
_entity.pdbx_description
1 polymer ?
#
loop_
_entity_poly.entity_id
_entity_poly.type
_entity_poly.pdbx_seq_one_letter_code
_entity_poly.pdbx_strand_id
1 'polypeptide(L)'
;MKSKVVILMGSKADLDFSREIAKYLNALGVEYEFRIASAHKTPEKVLEIIKEYEDGKVVFITVAGRSNALSAFVDANTQKPVIACPPYSEKFGGADIYSSLRVPSGVGSVVTIEPEGAAIAAAKILALDDRQLSQNILKYQYSKKLEIEEADKAVKHLKRGG
;
A
#
# COMPACT_ATOMS: atom_id res chain seq x y z
N MET A 1 -16.52 -15.26 0.17
CA MET A 1 -15.21 -15.10 0.87
C MET A 1 -14.99 -13.64 1.18
N LYS A 2 -14.43 -13.30 2.34
CA LYS A 2 -14.21 -11.91 2.74
C LYS A 2 -12.94 -11.37 2.08
N SER A 3 -13.05 -10.20 1.44
CA SER A 3 -11.92 -9.52 0.80
C SER A 3 -10.91 -9.05 1.84
N LYS A 4 -9.60 -9.21 1.59
CA LYS A 4 -8.55 -8.72 2.49
C LYS A 4 -7.34 -8.18 1.76
N VAL A 5 -6.51 -7.43 2.47
CA VAL A 5 -5.21 -6.96 2.03
C VAL A 5 -4.10 -7.70 2.76
N VAL A 6 -3.12 -8.22 2.03
CA VAL A 6 -1.94 -8.84 2.63
C VAL A 6 -0.79 -7.86 2.54
N ILE A 7 -0.37 -7.31 3.68
CA ILE A 7 0.79 -6.44 3.77
C ILE A 7 2.01 -7.34 3.99
N LEU A 8 2.76 -7.58 2.91
CA LEU A 8 3.95 -8.43 2.92
C LEU A 8 5.21 -7.57 2.93
N MET A 9 5.95 -7.61 4.04
CA MET A 9 7.16 -6.82 4.21
C MET A 9 8.44 -7.67 4.17
N GLY A 10 9.53 -7.09 3.67
CA GLY A 10 10.81 -7.76 3.50
C GLY A 10 11.60 -7.97 4.79
N SER A 11 11.32 -7.17 5.82
CA SER A 11 12.02 -7.17 7.10
C SER A 11 11.10 -6.72 8.23
N LYS A 12 11.39 -7.15 9.47
CA LYS A 12 10.74 -6.61 10.68
C LYS A 12 10.96 -5.10 10.83
N ALA A 13 12.06 -4.57 10.28
CA ALA A 13 12.34 -3.13 10.31
C ALA A 13 11.29 -2.29 9.57
N ASP A 14 10.55 -2.90 8.64
CA ASP A 14 9.52 -2.22 7.85
C ASP A 14 8.14 -2.23 8.55
N LEU A 15 8.04 -2.78 9.77
CA LEU A 15 6.77 -2.97 10.48
C LEU A 15 6.10 -1.64 10.83
N ASP A 16 6.85 -0.64 11.28
CA ASP A 16 6.26 0.65 11.66
C ASP A 16 5.70 1.39 10.45
N PHE A 17 6.40 1.35 9.31
CA PHE A 17 5.87 1.86 8.04
C PHE A 17 4.62 1.09 7.60
N SER A 18 4.64 -0.25 7.75
CA SER A 18 3.50 -1.10 7.42
C SER A 18 2.28 -0.84 8.30
N ARG A 19 2.47 -0.42 9.56
CA ARG A 19 1.38 -0.02 10.47
C ARG A 19 0.67 1.24 9.99
N GLU A 20 1.37 2.18 9.35
CA GLU A 20 0.72 3.34 8.75
C GLU A 20 -0.22 2.93 7.60
N ILE A 21 0.17 1.97 6.76
CA ILE A 21 -0.73 1.41 5.73
C ILE A 21 -1.98 0.81 6.38
N ALA A 22 -1.77 -0.03 7.40
CA ALA A 22 -2.84 -0.70 8.13
C ALA A 22 -3.81 0.26 8.83
N LYS A 23 -3.32 1.39 9.34
CA LYS A 23 -4.14 2.46 9.92
C LYS A 23 -5.15 3.00 8.91
N TYR A 24 -4.74 3.24 7.67
CA TYR A 24 -5.64 3.71 6.62
C TYR A 24 -6.60 2.60 6.14
N LEU A 25 -6.13 1.35 6.05
CA LEU A 25 -7.02 0.21 5.76
C LEU A 25 -8.12 0.06 6.83
N ASN A 26 -7.76 0.20 8.11
CA ASN A 26 -8.71 0.23 9.23
C ASN A 26 -9.74 1.35 9.08
N ALA A 27 -9.30 2.57 8.77
CA ALA A 27 -10.19 3.72 8.58
C ALA A 27 -11.17 3.51 7.41
N LEU A 28 -10.77 2.77 6.38
CA LEU A 28 -11.60 2.41 5.22
C LEU A 28 -12.50 1.18 5.48
N GLY A 29 -12.28 0.46 6.58
CA GLY A 29 -13.00 -0.78 6.90
C GLY A 29 -12.55 -2.00 6.10
N VAL A 30 -11.28 -2.04 5.68
CA VAL A 30 -10.68 -3.14 4.93
C VAL A 30 -9.94 -4.09 5.88
N GLU A 31 -10.24 -5.38 5.83
CA GLU A 31 -9.47 -6.39 6.57
C GLU A 31 -8.07 -6.53 6.01
N TYR A 32 -7.09 -6.73 6.89
CA TYR A 32 -5.72 -6.96 6.48
C TYR A 32 -4.98 -7.96 7.36
N GLU A 33 -3.85 -8.42 6.85
CA GLU A 33 -2.92 -9.29 7.55
C GLU A 33 -1.48 -8.83 7.28
N PHE A 34 -0.63 -8.91 8.30
CA PHE A 34 0.81 -8.67 8.15
C PHE A 34 1.56 -9.98 7.94
N ARG A 35 2.43 -10.01 6.94
CA ARG A 35 3.36 -11.12 6.68
C ARG A 35 4.77 -10.58 6.53
N ILE A 36 5.75 -11.38 6.91
CA ILE A 36 7.18 -11.05 6.77
C ILE A 36 7.87 -12.19 6.02
N ALA A 37 8.45 -11.88 4.86
CA ALA A 37 9.36 -12.75 4.14
C ALA A 37 10.21 -11.93 3.17
N SER A 38 11.46 -12.33 2.97
CA SER A 38 12.40 -11.63 2.11
C SER A 38 12.57 -12.37 0.79
N ALA A 39 12.39 -11.68 -0.34
CA ALA A 39 12.67 -12.25 -1.66
C ALA A 39 14.13 -12.67 -1.83
N HIS A 40 15.08 -12.01 -1.15
CA HIS A 40 16.50 -12.36 -1.24
C HIS A 40 16.92 -13.47 -0.28
N LYS A 41 16.30 -13.55 0.92
CA LYS A 41 16.77 -14.43 2.00
C LYS A 41 15.89 -15.65 2.24
N THR A 42 14.60 -15.55 1.93
CA THR A 42 13.59 -16.59 2.15
C THR A 42 12.59 -16.63 0.98
N PRO A 43 13.05 -16.76 -0.28
CA PRO A 43 12.17 -16.71 -1.45
C PRO A 43 11.10 -17.79 -1.45
N GLU A 44 11.42 -19.00 -0.98
CA GLU A 44 10.46 -20.11 -0.86
C GLU A 44 9.33 -19.74 0.09
N LYS A 45 9.65 -19.03 1.18
CA LYS A 45 8.62 -18.56 2.13
C LYS A 45 7.69 -17.52 1.49
N VAL A 46 8.21 -16.66 0.60
CA VAL A 46 7.37 -15.73 -0.16
C VAL A 46 6.39 -16.51 -1.04
N LEU A 47 6.85 -17.56 -1.73
CA LEU A 47 5.99 -18.41 -2.56
C LEU A 47 4.94 -19.16 -1.73
N GLU A 48 5.31 -19.70 -0.57
CA GLU A 48 4.36 -20.31 0.37
C GLU A 48 3.26 -19.32 0.77
N ILE A 49 3.64 -18.09 1.17
CA ILE A 49 2.71 -17.02 1.53
C ILE A 49 1.75 -16.74 0.37
N ILE A 50 2.25 -16.61 -0.85
CA ILE A 50 1.42 -16.33 -2.03
C ILE A 50 0.37 -17.43 -2.24
N LYS A 51 0.77 -18.70 -2.14
CA LYS A 51 -0.13 -19.86 -2.29
C LYS A 51 -1.25 -19.88 -1.27
N GLU A 52 -1.00 -19.44 -0.03
CA GLU A 52 -2.04 -19.35 1.01
C GLU A 52 -3.22 -18.44 0.61
N TYR A 53 -3.05 -17.54 -0.36
CA TYR A 53 -4.06 -16.56 -0.78
C TYR A 53 -4.57 -16.76 -2.23
N GLU A 54 -4.21 -17.86 -2.89
CA GLU A 54 -4.51 -18.10 -4.31
C GLU A 54 -6.02 -18.12 -4.60
N ASP A 55 -6.81 -18.74 -3.73
CA ASP A 55 -8.28 -18.83 -3.87
C ASP A 55 -9.03 -17.60 -3.33
N GLY A 56 -8.32 -16.65 -2.70
CA GLY A 56 -8.91 -15.50 -2.03
C GLY A 56 -9.13 -14.28 -2.93
N LYS A 57 -10.04 -13.39 -2.50
CA LYS A 57 -10.14 -12.02 -3.03
C LYS A 57 -9.15 -11.14 -2.25
N VAL A 58 -7.92 -11.07 -2.76
CA VAL A 58 -6.78 -10.46 -2.08
C VAL A 58 -6.10 -9.42 -2.97
N VAL A 59 -5.64 -8.33 -2.33
CA VAL A 59 -4.64 -7.41 -2.89
C VAL A 59 -3.39 -7.50 -2.02
N PHE A 60 -2.22 -7.65 -2.64
CA PHE A 60 -0.96 -7.59 -1.92
C PHE A 60 -0.47 -6.13 -1.86
N ILE A 61 -0.08 -5.69 -0.68
CA ILE A 61 0.76 -4.49 -0.52
C ILE A 61 2.13 -4.98 -0.09
N THR A 62 3.15 -4.71 -0.89
CA THR A 62 4.52 -5.14 -0.63
C THR A 62 5.35 -3.97 -0.13
N VAL A 63 6.12 -4.21 0.94
CA VAL A 63 6.92 -3.18 1.62
C VAL A 63 8.36 -3.66 1.71
N ALA A 64 9.26 -3.00 0.97
CA ALA A 64 10.69 -3.28 1.03
C ALA A 64 11.49 -2.02 0.68
N GLY A 65 12.41 -1.64 1.56
CA GLY A 65 13.37 -0.56 1.30
C GLY A 65 14.60 -1.02 0.51
N ARG A 66 15.50 -0.07 0.21
CA ARG A 66 16.72 -0.29 -0.60
C ARG A 66 16.35 -0.78 -2.01
N SER A 67 17.07 -1.78 -2.53
CA SER A 67 16.71 -2.47 -3.77
C SER A 67 15.51 -3.40 -3.52
N ASN A 68 14.33 -2.93 -3.93
CA ASN A 68 13.06 -3.62 -3.75
C ASN A 68 12.87 -4.76 -4.77
N ALA A 69 13.39 -5.95 -4.46
CA ALA A 69 13.07 -7.15 -5.22
C ALA A 69 11.73 -7.79 -4.82
N LEU A 70 11.22 -7.49 -3.61
CA LEU A 70 10.03 -8.16 -3.07
C LEU A 70 8.79 -7.88 -3.92
N SER A 71 8.56 -6.62 -4.29
CA SER A 71 7.36 -6.24 -5.06
C SER A 71 7.29 -6.97 -6.41
N ALA A 72 8.38 -6.91 -7.18
CA ALA A 72 8.46 -7.58 -8.48
C ALA A 72 8.40 -9.11 -8.35
N PHE A 73 9.02 -9.67 -7.31
CA PHE A 73 8.98 -11.12 -7.07
C PHE A 73 7.55 -11.59 -6.76
N VAL A 74 6.81 -10.87 -5.91
CA VAL A 74 5.43 -11.22 -5.59
C VAL A 74 4.55 -11.10 -6.83
N ASP A 75 4.63 -9.98 -7.56
CA ASP A 75 3.82 -9.71 -8.75
C ASP A 75 4.06 -10.71 -9.88
N ALA A 76 5.31 -11.11 -10.11
CA ALA A 76 5.64 -12.13 -11.11
C ALA A 76 5.10 -13.54 -10.76
N ASN A 77 4.73 -13.79 -9.50
CA ASN A 77 4.32 -15.11 -9.00
C ASN A 77 2.86 -15.15 -8.53
N THR A 78 2.05 -14.14 -8.85
CA THR A 78 0.62 -14.14 -8.53
C THR A 78 -0.21 -13.48 -9.63
N GLN A 79 -1.46 -13.90 -9.78
CA GLN A 79 -2.44 -13.21 -10.63
C GLN A 79 -3.21 -12.12 -9.86
N LYS A 80 -2.97 -11.99 -8.55
CA LYS A 80 -3.63 -11.00 -7.70
C LYS A 80 -2.97 -9.62 -7.88
N PRO A 81 -3.70 -8.51 -7.70
CA PRO A 81 -3.10 -7.18 -7.79
C PRO A 81 -2.02 -6.97 -6.72
N VAL A 82 -0.88 -6.41 -7.13
CA VAL A 82 0.23 -6.06 -6.24
C VAL A 82 0.49 -4.56 -6.27
N ILE A 83 0.53 -3.95 -5.08
CA ILE A 83 0.91 -2.56 -4.87
C ILE A 83 2.26 -2.55 -4.16
N ALA A 84 3.26 -1.93 -4.77
CA ALA A 84 4.55 -1.64 -4.15
C ALA A 84 4.46 -0.34 -3.36
N CYS A 85 4.70 -0.42 -2.05
CA CYS A 85 4.79 0.72 -1.15
C CYS A 85 6.12 0.69 -0.39
N PRO A 86 7.24 1.05 -1.04
CA PRO A 86 8.55 1.04 -0.41
C PRO A 86 8.66 2.21 0.60
N PRO A 87 9.27 2.00 1.78
CA PRO A 87 9.63 3.11 2.67
C PRO A 87 10.57 4.08 1.95
N TYR A 88 10.26 5.38 2.00
CA TYR A 88 11.09 6.40 1.38
C TYR A 88 12.43 6.57 2.11
N SER A 89 13.50 6.80 1.34
CA SER A 89 14.88 6.94 1.80
C SER A 89 15.54 8.08 1.04
N GLU A 90 16.11 9.06 1.74
CA GLU A 90 16.84 10.18 1.10
C GLU A 90 18.25 9.80 0.62
N LYS A 91 18.72 8.59 0.96
CA LYS A 91 20.05 8.12 0.53
C LYS A 91 20.14 8.11 -1.00
N PHE A 92 21.28 8.56 -1.50
CA PHE A 92 21.53 8.67 -2.95
C PHE A 92 20.45 9.47 -3.69
N GLY A 93 19.84 10.48 -3.03
CA GLY A 93 18.82 11.32 -3.63
C GLY A 93 17.52 10.59 -3.95
N GLY A 94 17.15 9.57 -3.15
CA GLY A 94 15.92 8.82 -3.37
C GLY A 94 16.02 7.72 -4.43
N ALA A 95 17.22 7.41 -4.92
CA ALA A 95 17.43 6.47 -6.03
C ALA A 95 16.87 5.06 -5.80
N ASP A 96 16.64 4.65 -4.55
CA ASP A 96 16.00 3.38 -4.20
C ASP A 96 14.63 3.22 -4.87
N ILE A 97 13.89 4.30 -5.15
CA ILE A 97 12.57 4.25 -5.80
C ILE A 97 12.60 3.62 -7.20
N TYR A 98 13.72 3.76 -7.93
CA TYR A 98 13.86 3.17 -9.25
C TYR A 98 13.76 1.65 -9.22
N SER A 99 14.12 1.01 -8.10
CA SER A 99 13.99 -0.44 -7.94
C SER A 99 12.53 -0.90 -7.88
N SER A 100 11.59 -0.02 -7.53
CA SER A 100 10.14 -0.32 -7.58
C SER A 100 9.51 0.11 -8.91
N LEU A 101 10.01 1.19 -9.54
CA LEU A 101 9.45 1.73 -10.79
C LEU A 101 9.88 0.96 -12.05
N ARG A 102 11.11 0.43 -12.07
CA ARG A 102 11.71 -0.19 -13.27
C ARG A 102 11.64 -1.71 -13.19
N VAL A 103 10.52 -2.27 -13.61
CA VAL A 103 10.28 -3.71 -13.67
C VAL A 103 10.45 -4.27 -15.09
N PRO A 104 10.80 -5.57 -15.25
CA PRO A 104 10.90 -6.21 -16.56
C PRO A 104 9.51 -6.43 -17.20
N SER A 105 9.48 -6.74 -18.50
CA SER A 105 8.25 -7.09 -19.21
C SER A 105 7.51 -8.25 -18.56
N GLY A 106 6.17 -8.14 -18.42
CA GLY A 106 5.33 -9.16 -17.81
C GLY A 106 5.14 -9.02 -16.30
N VAL A 107 5.81 -8.05 -15.68
CA VAL A 107 5.63 -7.65 -14.28
C VAL A 107 5.09 -6.22 -14.25
N GLY A 108 4.10 -5.94 -13.42
CA GLY A 108 3.27 -4.73 -13.49
C GLY A 108 2.78 -4.19 -12.15
N SER A 109 3.50 -4.43 -11.05
CA SER A 109 3.13 -3.90 -9.73
C SER A 109 2.94 -2.37 -9.75
N VAL A 110 1.83 -1.88 -9.18
CA VAL A 110 1.55 -0.43 -9.08
C VAL A 110 2.38 0.16 -7.95
N VAL A 111 3.06 1.28 -8.20
CA VAL A 111 3.94 1.92 -7.20
C VAL A 111 3.28 3.15 -6.59
N THR A 112 3.31 3.25 -5.26
CA THR A 112 3.02 4.48 -4.52
C THR A 112 3.86 4.52 -3.26
N ILE A 113 4.46 5.67 -2.94
CA ILE A 113 5.31 5.80 -1.76
C ILE A 113 4.54 6.22 -0.50
N GLU A 114 3.26 6.58 -0.65
CA GLU A 114 2.41 7.05 0.44
C GLU A 114 1.59 5.90 1.02
N PRO A 115 1.69 5.61 2.34
CA PRO A 115 0.89 4.57 2.99
C PRO A 115 -0.63 4.71 2.76
N GLU A 116 -1.14 5.94 2.80
CA GLU A 116 -2.54 6.25 2.52
C GLU A 116 -2.91 5.93 1.06
N GLY A 117 -2.02 6.27 0.13
CA GLY A 117 -2.17 5.97 -1.29
C GLY A 117 -2.28 4.47 -1.54
N ALA A 118 -1.43 3.67 -0.90
CA ALA A 118 -1.47 2.21 -1.02
C ALA A 118 -2.78 1.63 -0.48
N ALA A 119 -3.23 2.10 0.68
CA ALA A 119 -4.48 1.66 1.29
C ALA A 119 -5.71 2.01 0.43
N ILE A 120 -5.78 3.25 -0.07
CA ILE A 120 -6.89 3.70 -0.94
C ILE A 120 -6.89 2.92 -2.26
N ALA A 121 -5.73 2.69 -2.88
CA ALA A 121 -5.63 1.92 -4.11
C ALA A 121 -6.13 0.47 -3.91
N ALA A 122 -5.68 -0.19 -2.84
CA ALA A 122 -6.16 -1.53 -2.49
C ALA A 122 -7.67 -1.56 -2.23
N ALA A 123 -8.19 -0.59 -1.46
CA ALA A 123 -9.61 -0.48 -1.16
C ALA A 123 -10.44 -0.29 -2.44
N LYS A 124 -10.01 0.57 -3.37
CA LYS A 124 -10.71 0.80 -4.65
C LYS A 124 -10.77 -0.45 -5.52
N ILE A 125 -9.69 -1.23 -5.58
CA ILE A 125 -9.68 -2.51 -6.28
C ILE A 125 -10.71 -3.46 -5.68
N LEU A 126 -10.73 -3.60 -4.36
CA LEU A 126 -11.66 -4.49 -3.66
C LEU A 126 -13.13 -4.02 -3.79
N ALA A 127 -13.35 -2.70 -3.80
CA ALA A 127 -14.65 -2.05 -3.87
C ALA A 127 -15.40 -2.24 -5.19
N LEU A 128 -14.73 -2.70 -6.25
CA LEU A 128 -15.39 -2.95 -7.55
C LEU A 128 -16.59 -3.90 -7.42
N ASP A 129 -16.55 -4.84 -6.46
CA ASP A 129 -17.69 -5.71 -6.13
C ASP A 129 -18.12 -5.59 -4.65
N ASP A 130 -17.75 -4.51 -3.96
CA ASP A 130 -18.14 -4.26 -2.57
C ASP A 130 -18.71 -2.84 -2.42
N ARG A 131 -20.05 -2.77 -2.45
CA ARG A 131 -20.80 -1.51 -2.36
C ARG A 131 -20.59 -0.81 -1.02
N GLN A 132 -20.43 -1.54 0.08
CA GLN A 132 -20.22 -0.94 1.40
C GLN A 132 -18.82 -0.30 1.46
N LEU A 133 -17.80 -1.00 0.96
CA LEU A 133 -16.45 -0.44 0.87
C LEU A 133 -16.40 0.77 -0.07
N SER A 134 -17.11 0.73 -1.20
CA SER A 134 -17.25 1.89 -2.09
C SER A 134 -17.81 3.12 -1.35
N GLN A 135 -18.83 2.94 -0.51
CA GLN A 135 -19.37 4.02 0.33
C GLN A 135 -18.37 4.52 1.38
N ASN A 136 -17.59 3.63 1.99
CA ASN A 136 -16.54 4.03 2.94
C ASN A 136 -15.48 4.89 2.25
N ILE A 137 -15.06 4.53 1.04
CA ILE A 137 -14.10 5.32 0.24
C ILE A 137 -14.67 6.71 -0.07
N LEU A 138 -15.92 6.80 -0.51
CA LEU A 138 -16.57 8.09 -0.78
C LEU A 138 -16.60 8.99 0.45
N LYS A 139 -16.98 8.44 1.61
CA LYS A 139 -16.99 9.17 2.88
C LYS A 139 -15.60 9.66 3.28
N TYR A 140 -14.59 8.78 3.17
CA TYR A 140 -13.21 9.11 3.48
C TYR A 140 -12.68 10.23 2.57
N GLN A 141 -12.91 10.14 1.26
CA GLN A 141 -12.48 11.20 0.33
C GLN A 141 -13.24 12.51 0.56
N TYR A 142 -14.51 12.46 0.97
CA TYR A 142 -15.27 13.65 1.31
C TYR A 142 -14.76 14.32 2.58
N SER A 143 -14.37 13.56 3.62
CA SER A 143 -13.78 14.15 4.83
C SER A 143 -12.47 14.88 4.51
N LYS A 144 -11.63 14.36 3.60
CA LYS A 144 -10.42 15.05 3.14
C LYS A 144 -10.70 16.38 2.43
N LYS A 145 -11.81 16.48 1.70
CA LYS A 145 -12.24 17.76 1.10
C LYS A 145 -12.65 18.76 2.18
N LEU A 146 -13.43 18.31 3.17
CA LEU A 146 -13.86 19.15 4.30
C LEU A 146 -12.67 19.66 5.12
N GLU A 147 -11.67 18.79 5.39
CA GLU A 147 -10.44 19.18 6.08
C GLU A 147 -9.75 20.38 5.39
N ILE A 148 -9.70 20.37 4.05
CA ILE A 148 -9.11 21.48 3.26
C ILE A 148 -10.00 22.74 3.30
N GLU A 149 -11.33 22.60 3.20
CA GLU A 149 -12.25 23.73 3.29
C GLU A 149 -12.21 24.42 4.66
N GLU A 150 -12.09 23.64 5.74
CA GLU A 150 -11.94 24.14 7.10
C GLU A 150 -10.58 24.82 7.30
N ALA A 151 -9.50 24.23 6.77
CA ALA A 151 -8.17 24.82 6.80
C ALA A 151 -8.14 26.17 6.06
N ASP A 152 -8.77 26.29 4.89
CA ASP A 152 -8.88 27.56 4.14
C ASP A 152 -9.60 28.66 4.96
N LYS A 153 -10.69 28.30 5.65
CA LYS A 153 -11.39 29.23 6.54
C LYS A 153 -10.49 29.69 7.69
N ALA A 154 -9.75 28.77 8.30
CA ALA A 154 -8.86 29.09 9.41
C ALA A 154 -7.74 30.06 9.00
N VAL A 155 -7.13 29.86 7.83
CA VAL A 155 -6.02 30.74 7.37
C VAL A 155 -6.50 32.11 6.91
N LYS A 156 -7.74 32.26 6.43
CA LYS A 156 -8.32 33.57 6.09
C LYS A 156 -8.41 34.55 7.26
N HIS A 157 -8.48 34.04 8.49
CA HIS A 157 -8.50 34.85 9.71
C HIS A 157 -7.10 35.20 10.24
N LEU A 158 -6.04 34.65 9.65
CA LEU A 158 -4.68 35.07 9.94
C LEU A 158 -4.45 36.44 9.28
N LYS A 159 -4.56 37.52 10.08
CA LYS A 159 -4.14 38.86 9.64
C LYS A 159 -2.72 38.75 9.09
N ARG A 160 -2.45 39.36 7.93
CA ARG A 160 -1.07 39.62 7.47
C ARG A 160 -0.30 40.20 8.65
N GLY A 161 0.64 39.44 9.20
CA GLY A 161 1.56 39.97 10.20
C GLY A 161 2.24 41.20 9.60
N GLY A 162 2.16 42.33 10.32
CA GLY A 162 3.04 43.47 10.09
C GLY A 162 4.46 43.14 10.51
#